data_AF-A0A7J3VFV2-F1
#
_entry.id   AF-A0A7J3VFV2-F1
#
_cell.length_a   1.000
_cell.length_b   1.000
_cell.length_c   1.000
_cell.angle_alpha   90.00
_cell.angle_beta   90.00
_cell.angle_gamma   90.00
#
_symmetry.space_group_name_H-M   'P 1'
#
loop_
_entity.id
_entity.type
_entity.pdbx_description
1 polymer ?
#
loop_
_entity_poly.entity_id
_entity_poly.type
_entity_poly.pdbx_seq_one_letter_code
_entity_poly.pdbx_strand_id
1 'polypeptide(L)'
;MRLDYESQTREFDAVWEQRYQSPFILESWTDNDWSKGRTKYLTFLIKINDQSIKKQITVVQEKLAEYRCIDPFPLDYLHLTVKEIGLFLVEEKTAADDEITRAELGLLIDKAGKIIKQYESFEINLERLN
;
A
#
# COMPACT_ATOMS: atom_id res chain seq x y z
N MET A 1 14.86 -12.19 13.71
CA MET A 1 15.77 -11.71 12.64
C MET A 1 15.80 -10.20 12.72
N ARG A 2 16.92 -9.62 13.14
CA ARG A 2 17.08 -8.16 13.25
C ARG A 2 17.27 -7.68 11.81
N LEU A 3 16.29 -6.95 11.27
CA LEU A 3 16.45 -6.31 9.96
C LEU A 3 17.54 -5.26 10.13
N ASP A 4 18.69 -5.51 9.52
CA ASP A 4 19.80 -4.58 9.50
C ASP A 4 19.49 -3.50 8.45
N TYR A 5 18.86 -2.41 8.90
CA TYR A 5 18.56 -1.26 8.05
C TYR A 5 19.80 -0.40 7.75
N GLU A 6 20.96 -0.72 8.36
CA GLU A 6 22.18 0.10 8.26
C GLU A 6 23.14 -0.37 7.14
N SER A 7 23.00 -1.59 6.62
CA SER A 7 23.75 -2.06 5.46
C SER A 7 22.94 -1.97 4.16
N GLN A 8 22.96 -0.79 3.52
CA GLN A 8 22.44 -0.64 2.15
C GLN A 8 23.43 -1.25 1.16
N THR A 9 22.91 -2.03 0.19
CA THR A 9 23.73 -2.60 -0.88
C THR A 9 23.96 -1.56 -1.97
N ARG A 10 25.06 -1.66 -2.71
CA ARG A 10 25.32 -0.76 -3.86
C ARG A 10 24.21 -0.79 -4.91
N GLU A 11 23.53 -1.94 -5.05
CA GLU A 11 22.37 -2.08 -5.93
C GLU A 11 21.19 -1.23 -5.43
N PHE A 12 20.95 -1.20 -4.12
CA PHE A 12 19.94 -0.33 -3.52
C PHE A 12 20.27 1.14 -3.72
N ASP A 13 21.51 1.56 -3.46
CA ASP A 13 21.95 2.94 -3.66
C ASP A 13 21.77 3.38 -5.12
N ALA A 14 22.16 2.54 -6.07
CA ALA A 14 22.02 2.83 -7.49
C ALA A 14 20.55 3.00 -7.92
N VAL A 15 19.63 2.21 -7.34
CA VAL A 15 18.18 2.38 -7.54
C VAL A 15 17.67 3.62 -6.82
N TRP A 16 18.19 3.93 -5.63
CA TRP A 16 17.80 5.09 -4.84
C TRP A 16 18.11 6.40 -5.56
N GLU A 17 19.29 6.52 -6.17
CA GLU A 17 19.69 7.69 -6.96
C GLU A 17 18.77 7.97 -8.17
N GLN A 18 18.10 6.94 -8.70
CA GLN A 18 17.13 7.11 -9.79
C GLN A 18 15.86 7.86 -9.35
N ARG A 19 15.58 7.96 -8.04
CA ARG A 19 14.43 8.73 -7.53
C ARG A 19 14.55 10.24 -7.76
N TYR A 20 15.76 10.75 -8.03
CA TYR A 20 15.98 12.17 -8.35
C TYR A 20 15.75 12.50 -9.83
N GLN A 21 15.46 11.50 -10.66
CA GLN A 21 15.16 11.73 -12.08
C GLN A 21 13.74 12.30 -12.26
N SER A 22 13.54 12.99 -13.37
CA SER A 22 12.21 13.48 -13.76
C SER A 22 11.21 12.31 -13.86
N PRO A 23 9.94 12.50 -13.47
CA PRO A 23 8.91 11.48 -13.66
C PRO A 23 8.82 11.08 -15.13
N PHE A 24 8.71 9.78 -15.40
CA PHE A 24 8.44 9.24 -16.72
C PHE A 24 7.06 8.60 -16.74
N ILE A 25 6.42 8.61 -17.91
CA ILE A 25 5.10 8.02 -18.11
C ILE A 25 5.29 6.52 -18.37
N LEU A 26 4.68 5.68 -17.52
CA LEU A 26 4.54 4.26 -17.77
C LEU A 26 3.27 4.01 -18.58
N GLU A 27 3.34 3.16 -19.61
CA GLU A 27 2.14 2.70 -20.32
C GLU A 27 1.25 1.82 -19.43
N SER A 28 1.89 1.00 -18.58
CA SER A 28 1.22 0.19 -17.58
C SER A 28 2.05 0.09 -16.30
N TRP A 29 1.37 0.19 -15.15
CA TRP A 29 2.01 -0.05 -13.85
C TRP A 29 2.29 -1.54 -13.59
N THR A 30 1.71 -2.45 -14.37
CA THR A 30 1.90 -3.90 -14.24
C THR A 30 3.11 -4.41 -15.03
N ASP A 31 3.67 -3.57 -15.89
CA ASP A 31 4.69 -3.98 -16.85
C ASP A 31 6.10 -3.63 -16.33
N ASN A 32 6.28 -3.73 -15.01
CA ASN A 32 7.57 -3.56 -14.36
C ASN A 32 8.05 -4.88 -13.74
N ASP A 33 9.35 -4.95 -13.44
CA ASP A 33 10.00 -6.15 -12.92
C ASP A 33 9.45 -6.61 -11.56
N TRP A 34 8.86 -5.68 -10.79
CA TRP A 34 8.26 -5.99 -9.50
C TRP A 34 6.89 -6.65 -9.66
N SER A 35 6.02 -6.12 -10.52
CA SER A 35 4.66 -6.62 -10.69
C SER A 35 4.56 -7.80 -11.67
N LYS A 36 5.43 -7.90 -12.67
CA LYS A 36 5.47 -9.02 -13.66
C LYS A 36 4.08 -9.35 -14.25
N GLY A 37 3.29 -8.32 -14.56
CA GLY A 37 1.93 -8.46 -15.09
C GLY A 37 0.86 -8.79 -14.04
N ARG A 38 1.22 -8.94 -12.76
CA ARG A 38 0.28 -9.28 -11.69
C ARG A 38 -0.43 -8.04 -11.17
N THR A 39 -1.75 -8.14 -11.05
CA THR A 39 -2.63 -6.99 -10.79
C THR A 39 -3.17 -6.91 -9.37
N LYS A 40 -2.98 -7.96 -8.57
CA LYS A 40 -3.53 -8.07 -7.21
C LYS A 40 -2.41 -8.34 -6.23
N TYR A 41 -2.03 -7.32 -5.47
CA TYR A 41 -1.13 -7.47 -4.34
C TYR A 41 -1.89 -7.24 -3.03
N LEU A 42 -1.27 -7.65 -1.93
CA LEU A 42 -1.85 -7.55 -0.60
C LEU A 42 -1.23 -6.40 0.19
N THR A 43 -2.06 -5.77 1.01
CA THR A 43 -1.68 -4.63 1.86
C THR A 43 -2.41 -4.72 3.20
N PHE A 44 -1.71 -4.43 4.28
CA PHE A 44 -2.30 -4.11 5.58
C PHE A 44 -2.67 -2.65 5.64
N LEU A 45 -3.93 -2.37 5.96
CA LEU A 45 -4.48 -1.02 6.00
C LEU A 45 -5.33 -0.80 7.25
N ILE A 46 -5.41 0.46 7.67
CA ILE A 46 -6.36 0.95 8.69
C ILE A 46 -7.44 1.73 7.94
N LYS A 47 -8.69 1.24 8.00
CA LYS A 47 -9.81 1.94 7.37
C LYS A 47 -10.13 3.22 8.15
N ILE A 48 -10.30 4.32 7.43
CA ILE A 48 -10.78 5.57 8.02
C ILE A 48 -12.31 5.50 8.03
N ASN A 49 -12.91 5.37 9.22
CA ASN A 49 -14.37 5.36 9.39
C ASN A 49 -14.91 6.68 9.97
N ASP A 50 -14.02 7.54 10.48
CA ASP A 50 -14.38 8.82 11.07
C ASP A 50 -14.97 9.77 10.02
N GLN A 51 -16.23 10.18 10.22
CA GLN A 51 -16.95 11.04 9.26
C GLN A 51 -16.42 12.47 9.23
N SER A 52 -15.87 12.97 10.34
CA SER A 52 -15.29 14.31 10.42
C SER A 52 -14.03 14.40 9.55
N ILE A 53 -13.18 13.37 9.61
CA ILE A 53 -11.98 13.25 8.77
C ILE A 53 -12.38 13.12 7.30
N LYS A 54 -13.34 12.23 6.98
CA LYS A 54 -13.83 12.05 5.60
C LYS A 54 -14.32 13.37 5.01
N LYS A 55 -15.11 14.14 5.76
CA LYS A 55 -15.62 15.44 5.33
C LYS A 55 -14.50 16.43 5.01
N GLN A 56 -13.46 16.48 5.83
CA GLN A 56 -12.31 17.36 5.57
C GLN A 56 -11.54 16.93 4.31
N ILE A 57 -11.31 15.62 4.14
CA ILE A 57 -10.68 15.07 2.94
C ILE A 57 -11.51 15.39 1.69
N THR A 58 -12.85 15.30 1.75
CA THR A 58 -13.73 15.66 0.64
C THR A 58 -13.51 17.10 0.17
N VAL A 59 -13.41 18.06 1.09
CA VAL A 59 -13.15 19.47 0.74
C VAL A 59 -11.82 19.64 0.01
N VAL A 60 -10.79 18.88 0.40
CA VAL A 60 -9.48 18.90 -0.27
C VAL A 60 -9.58 18.24 -1.65
N GLN A 61 -10.23 17.08 -1.74
CA GLN A 61 -10.44 16.35 -3.00
C GLN A 61 -11.20 17.20 -4.03
N GLU A 62 -12.27 17.89 -3.63
CA GLU A 62 -13.07 18.75 -4.52
C GLU A 62 -12.23 19.88 -5.13
N LYS A 63 -11.38 20.53 -4.32
CA LYS A 63 -10.48 21.58 -4.83
C LYS A 63 -9.41 21.04 -5.78
N LEU A 64 -8.90 19.84 -5.51
CA LEU A 64 -7.91 19.20 -6.36
C LEU A 64 -8.53 18.63 -7.65
N ALA A 65 -9.80 18.25 -7.64
CA ALA A 65 -10.52 17.77 -8.82
C ALA A 65 -10.66 18.84 -9.92
N GLU A 66 -10.39 20.11 -9.63
CA GLU A 66 -10.34 21.19 -10.63
C GLU A 66 -9.17 21.02 -11.63
N TYR A 67 -8.15 20.21 -11.31
CA TYR A 67 -7.02 19.93 -12.19
C TYR A 67 -7.30 18.70 -13.09
N ARG A 68 -7.01 18.82 -14.40
CA ARG A 68 -7.35 17.86 -15.48
C ARG A 68 -6.89 16.41 -15.27
N CYS A 69 -5.98 16.14 -14.34
CA CYS A 69 -5.38 14.81 -14.12
C CYS A 69 -5.57 14.28 -12.70
N ILE A 70 -6.47 14.87 -11.91
CA ILE A 70 -6.76 14.41 -10.55
C ILE A 70 -8.13 13.75 -10.55
N ASP A 71 -8.16 12.47 -10.17
CA ASP A 71 -9.38 11.69 -10.00
C ASP A 71 -9.54 11.33 -8.51
N PRO A 72 -10.47 11.96 -7.77
CA PRO A 72 -10.69 11.68 -6.37
C PRO A 72 -11.14 10.24 -6.08
N PHE A 73 -10.51 9.60 -5.10
CA PHE A 73 -10.95 8.28 -4.65
C PHE A 73 -12.27 8.34 -3.85
N PRO A 74 -13.13 7.31 -3.98
CA PRO A 74 -14.32 7.13 -3.15
C PRO A 74 -14.04 7.18 -1.64
N LEU A 75 -14.99 7.68 -0.84
CA LEU A 75 -14.81 7.84 0.60
C LEU A 75 -14.71 6.52 1.38
N ASP A 76 -15.22 5.42 0.83
CA ASP A 76 -15.09 4.07 1.37
C ASP A 76 -13.72 3.44 1.04
N TYR A 77 -12.99 4.01 0.08
CA TYR A 77 -11.61 3.65 -0.23
C TYR A 77 -10.59 4.26 0.73
N LEU A 78 -10.93 5.32 1.48
CA LEU A 78 -9.98 6.03 2.34
C LEU A 78 -9.41 5.15 3.46
N HIS A 79 -8.08 5.08 3.51
CA HIS A 79 -7.34 4.27 4.47
C HIS A 79 -5.95 4.83 4.74
N LEU A 80 -5.31 4.34 5.80
CA LEU A 80 -3.88 4.48 6.04
C LEU A 80 -3.20 3.16 5.69
N THR A 81 -2.25 3.19 4.76
CA THR A 81 -1.42 2.02 4.44
C THR A 81 -0.43 1.77 5.57
N VAL A 82 -0.50 0.60 6.18
CA VAL A 82 0.46 0.16 7.20
C VAL A 82 1.64 -0.52 6.53
N LYS A 83 1.36 -1.48 5.64
CA LYS A 83 2.40 -2.26 4.96
C LYS A 83 1.87 -2.95 3.71
N GLU A 84 2.51 -2.70 2.58
CA GLU A 84 2.41 -3.57 1.40
C GLU A 84 3.25 -4.83 1.64
N ILE A 85 2.69 -6.02 1.39
CA ILE A 85 3.33 -7.27 1.79
C ILE A 85 4.08 -7.99 0.66
N GLY A 86 4.27 -7.35 -0.50
CA GLY A 86 5.07 -7.92 -1.60
C GLY A 86 4.60 -9.29 -2.09
N LEU A 87 3.35 -9.66 -1.78
CA LEU A 87 2.71 -10.90 -2.18
C LEU A 87 1.57 -10.58 -3.14
N PHE A 88 1.51 -11.36 -4.21
CA PHE A 88 0.50 -11.29 -5.24
C PHE A 88 -0.51 -12.43 -5.08
N LEU A 89 -1.79 -12.07 -5.06
CA LEU A 89 -2.88 -13.03 -4.99
C LEU A 89 -3.09 -13.69 -6.36
N VAL A 90 -2.82 -14.99 -6.43
CA VAL A 90 -2.98 -15.82 -7.63
C VAL A 90 -3.96 -16.96 -7.35
N GLU A 91 -4.55 -17.52 -8.40
CA GLU A 91 -5.41 -18.71 -8.27
C GLU A 91 -4.55 -19.98 -8.16
N GLU A 92 -3.48 -20.07 -8.96
CA GLU A 92 -2.49 -21.16 -8.93
C GLU A 92 -1.07 -20.61 -8.89
N LYS A 93 -0.18 -21.26 -8.13
CA LYS A 93 1.22 -20.84 -8.00
C LYS A 93 2.05 -21.29 -9.20
N THR A 94 2.92 -20.42 -9.67
CA THR A 94 3.87 -20.65 -10.77
C THR A 94 5.30 -20.93 -10.30
N ALA A 95 5.48 -21.21 -9.00
CA ALA A 95 6.75 -21.38 -8.27
C ALA A 95 7.48 -20.09 -7.87
N ALA A 96 6.84 -18.92 -7.98
CA ALA A 96 7.40 -17.67 -7.47
C ALA A 96 7.12 -17.50 -5.97
N ASP A 97 8.13 -17.07 -5.21
CA ASP A 97 8.04 -16.87 -3.74
C ASP A 97 7.14 -15.67 -3.36
N ASP A 98 6.82 -14.82 -4.33
CA ASP A 98 5.98 -13.63 -4.18
C ASP A 98 4.48 -13.93 -4.41
N GLU A 99 4.07 -15.20 -4.43
CA GLU A 99 2.70 -15.62 -4.72
C GLU A 99 1.98 -16.22 -3.51
N ILE A 100 0.69 -15.91 -3.39
CA ILE A 100 -0.20 -16.45 -2.38
C ILE A 100 -1.56 -16.80 -2.98
N THR A 101 -2.10 -17.96 -2.60
CA THR A 101 -3.45 -18.40 -3.00
C THR A 101 -4.53 -17.88 -2.05
N ARG A 102 -5.81 -18.01 -2.42
CA ARG A 102 -6.92 -17.66 -1.51
C ARG A 102 -6.94 -18.46 -0.21
N ALA A 103 -6.57 -19.75 -0.27
CA ALA A 103 -6.49 -20.60 0.92
C ALA A 103 -5.42 -20.10 1.88
N GLU A 104 -4.23 -19.76 1.36
CA GLU A 104 -3.13 -19.21 2.15
C GLU A 104 -3.44 -17.80 2.66
N LEU A 105 -4.14 -16.98 1.88
CA LEU A 105 -4.63 -15.67 2.31
C LEU A 105 -5.54 -15.80 3.53
N GLY A 106 -6.46 -16.78 3.55
CA GLY A 106 -7.30 -17.06 4.72
C GLY A 106 -6.46 -17.35 5.98
N LEU A 107 -5.44 -18.19 5.86
CA LEU A 107 -4.51 -18.49 6.95
C LEU A 107 -3.70 -17.26 7.39
N LEU A 108 -3.31 -16.39 6.46
CA LEU A 108 -2.61 -15.14 6.73
C LEU A 108 -3.50 -14.17 7.50
N ILE A 109 -4.76 -14.02 7.09
CA ILE A 109 -5.76 -13.18 7.78
C ILE A 109 -5.96 -13.68 9.22
N ASP A 110 -6.11 -14.98 9.43
CA ASP A 110 -6.29 -15.54 10.78
C ASP A 110 -5.07 -15.29 11.68
N LYS A 111 -3.86 -15.48 11.16
CA LYS A 111 -2.61 -15.22 11.90
C LYS A 111 -2.48 -13.72 12.21
N ALA A 112 -2.70 -12.86 11.23
CA ALA A 112 -2.64 -11.42 11.41
C ALA A 112 -3.68 -10.95 12.44
N GLY A 113 -4.90 -11.48 12.39
CA GLY A 113 -5.95 -11.19 13.36
C GLY A 113 -5.57 -11.56 14.80
N LYS A 114 -4.89 -12.70 15.01
CA LYS A 114 -4.37 -13.09 16.33
C LYS A 114 -3.28 -12.16 16.84
N ILE A 115 -2.45 -11.62 15.95
CA ILE A 115 -1.39 -10.66 16.30
C ILE A 115 -2.01 -9.30 16.65
N ILE A 116 -2.90 -8.78 15.80
CA ILE A 116 -3.54 -7.46 15.98
C ILE A 116 -4.30 -7.39 17.31
N LYS A 117 -4.99 -8.47 17.71
CA LYS A 117 -5.73 -8.55 18.99
C LYS A 117 -4.86 -8.43 20.24
N GLN A 118 -3.53 -8.51 20.11
CA GLN A 118 -2.61 -8.34 21.24
C GLN A 118 -2.26 -6.87 21.50
N TYR A 119 -2.63 -5.96 20.60
CA TYR A 119 -2.33 -4.53 20.73
C TYR A 119 -3.57 -3.78 21.20
N GLU A 120 -3.34 -2.79 22.06
CA GLU A 120 -4.38 -1.85 22.45
C GLU A 120 -4.70 -0.88 21.30
N SER A 121 -5.92 -0.36 21.32
CA SER A 121 -6.31 0.73 20.42
C SER A 121 -5.46 1.98 20.67
N PHE A 122 -5.21 2.74 19.61
CA PHE A 122 -4.47 4.00 19.69
C PHE A 122 -5.11 5.05 18.80
N GLU A 123 -4.80 6.31 19.08
CA GLU A 123 -5.24 7.46 18.30
C GLU A 123 -4.17 7.86 17.28
N ILE A 124 -4.62 8.28 16.10
CA ILE A 124 -3.76 8.79 15.04
C ILE A 124 -4.15 10.24 14.79
N ASN A 125 -3.18 11.14 14.96
CA ASN A 125 -3.32 12.55 14.61
C ASN A 125 -2.60 12.81 13.29
N LEU A 126 -3.34 13.35 12.33
CA LEU A 126 -2.91 13.74 11.01
C LEU A 126 -2.90 15.26 10.98
N GLU A 127 -1.71 15.85 10.91
CA GLU A 127 -1.56 17.30 10.93
C GLU A 127 -2.48 17.94 9.88
N ARG A 128 -3.28 18.93 10.31
CA ARG A 128 -4.24 19.68 9.48
C ARG A 128 -5.49 18.89 9.04
N LEU A 129 -5.73 17.71 9.59
CA LEU A 129 -6.96 16.94 9.42
C LEU A 129 -7.66 16.63 10.76
N ASN A 130 -6.92 16.20 11.78
CA ASN A 130 -7.45 15.97 13.14
C ASN A 130 -6.42 16.26 14.23
#